data_AF-A0A9P6DNC4-F1
#
_entry.id   AF-A0A9P6DNC4-F1
#
_cell.length_a   1.000
_cell.length_b   1.000
_cell.length_c   1.000
_cell.angle_alpha   90.00
_cell.angle_beta   90.00
_cell.angle_gamma   90.00
#
_symmetry.space_group_name_H-M   'P 1'
#
loop_
_entity.id
_entity.type
_entity.pdbx_description
1 polymer ?
#
loop_
_entity_poly.entity_id
_entity_poly.type
_entity_poly.pdbx_seq_one_letter_code
_entity_poly.pdbx_strand_id
1 'polypeptide(L)'
;DIEYHKVKVNGVPTQTYSSSGTPYDAEDVMHELAEQCAAYRPVGQYAKPIWLGSATTPSCKTTGTVVSSFTNSEDAKSLLIFLFGEVCTITRYEDCAPIWYCKKCGSIHHSTVTSRNSDRCKTCSVPTADHDTHNH
;
A
#
# COMPACT_ATOMS: atom_id res chain seq x y z
N ASP A 1 -23.53 -7.17 -8.16
CA ASP A 1 -22.31 -6.57 -7.59
C ASP A 1 -21.87 -7.32 -6.37
N ILE A 2 -20.65 -7.85 -6.40
CA ILE A 2 -20.00 -8.42 -5.22
C ILE A 2 -19.26 -7.26 -4.56
N GLU A 3 -19.48 -7.05 -3.26
CA GLU A 3 -18.75 -6.04 -2.49
C GLU A 3 -17.34 -6.56 -2.18
N TYR A 4 -16.34 -5.71 -2.40
CA TYR A 4 -14.93 -6.04 -2.16
C TYR A 4 -14.35 -5.15 -1.07
N HIS A 5 -13.62 -5.75 -0.14
CA HIS A 5 -12.95 -5.07 0.95
C HIS A 5 -11.44 -5.18 0.76
N LYS A 6 -10.78 -4.05 0.47
CA LYS A 6 -9.32 -4.00 0.42
C LYS A 6 -8.73 -4.07 1.83
N VAL A 7 -7.74 -4.93 1.98
CA VAL A 7 -7.01 -5.13 3.24
C VAL A 7 -5.52 -5.07 3.03
N LYS A 8 -4.79 -4.67 4.06
CA LYS A 8 -3.34 -4.83 4.18
C LYS A 8 -3.08 -6.09 4.99
N VAL A 9 -2.25 -6.97 4.47
CA VAL A 9 -1.69 -8.08 5.23
C VAL A 9 -0.24 -7.72 5.53
N ASN A 10 0.08 -7.48 6.80
CA ASN A 10 1.39 -7.06 7.27
C ASN A 10 2.15 -8.25 7.87
N GLY A 11 3.47 -8.24 7.72
CA GLY A 11 4.34 -9.30 8.26
C GLY A 11 4.55 -10.46 7.31
N VAL A 12 4.10 -10.36 6.05
CA VAL A 12 4.24 -11.44 5.07
C VAL A 12 5.72 -11.65 4.74
N PRO A 13 6.27 -12.86 4.91
CA PRO A 13 7.63 -13.17 4.49
C PRO A 13 7.88 -12.78 3.04
N THR A 14 9.02 -12.15 2.77
CA THR A 14 9.40 -11.70 1.41
C THR A 14 10.22 -12.72 0.66
N GLN A 15 10.82 -13.70 1.36
CA GLN A 15 11.74 -14.69 0.81
C GLN A 15 11.46 -16.07 1.40
N THR A 16 11.73 -17.11 0.63
CA THR A 16 11.65 -18.49 1.06
C THR A 16 12.66 -18.79 2.18
N TYR A 17 12.30 -19.70 3.09
CA TYR A 17 13.24 -20.23 4.09
C TYR A 17 14.32 -21.15 3.48
N SER A 18 14.30 -21.37 2.16
CA SER A 18 15.33 -22.16 1.48
C SER A 18 16.68 -21.44 1.52
N SER A 19 17.76 -22.22 1.41
CA SER A 19 19.13 -21.71 1.35
C SER A 19 19.40 -20.73 0.20
N SER A 20 18.49 -20.62 -0.78
CA SER A 20 18.55 -19.68 -1.89
C SER A 20 17.91 -18.32 -1.61
N GLY A 21 17.08 -18.16 -0.57
CA GLY A 21 16.42 -16.88 -0.23
C GLY A 21 15.59 -16.31 -1.39
N THR A 22 14.91 -17.16 -2.15
CA THR A 22 14.18 -16.75 -3.35
C THR A 22 12.98 -15.90 -2.94
N PRO A 23 12.75 -14.71 -3.53
CA PRO A 23 11.61 -13.88 -3.16
C PRO A 23 10.27 -14.56 -3.49
N TYR A 24 9.29 -14.45 -2.59
CA TYR A 24 7.91 -14.83 -2.90
C TYR A 24 7.29 -13.82 -3.87
N ASP A 25 6.74 -14.31 -4.97
CA ASP A 25 6.03 -13.47 -5.92
C ASP A 25 4.55 -13.29 -5.53
N ALA A 26 3.79 -12.58 -6.37
CA ALA A 26 2.37 -12.35 -6.10
C ALA A 26 1.53 -13.63 -6.23
N GLU A 27 1.95 -14.60 -7.05
CA GLU A 27 1.28 -15.89 -7.22
C GLU A 27 1.47 -16.77 -5.99
N ASP A 28 2.68 -16.80 -5.43
CA ASP A 28 2.98 -17.53 -4.19
C ASP A 28 2.07 -17.03 -3.06
N VAL A 29 1.99 -15.70 -2.89
CA VAL A 29 1.15 -15.07 -1.87
C VAL A 29 -0.34 -15.34 -2.12
N MET A 30 -0.76 -15.32 -3.38
CA MET A 30 -2.14 -15.63 -3.77
C MET A 30 -2.50 -17.08 -3.44
N HIS A 31 -1.60 -18.03 -3.72
CA HIS A 31 -1.79 -19.44 -3.42
C HIS A 31 -1.95 -19.65 -1.92
N GLU A 32 -1.01 -19.14 -1.13
CA GLU A 32 -1.02 -19.27 0.33
C GLU A 32 -2.28 -18.63 0.93
N LEU A 33 -2.66 -17.44 0.48
CA LEU A 33 -3.91 -16.80 0.91
C LEU A 33 -5.14 -17.64 0.55
N ALA A 34 -5.17 -18.28 -0.63
CA ALA A 34 -6.29 -19.12 -1.02
C ALA A 34 -6.36 -20.41 -0.20
N GLU A 35 -5.22 -20.98 0.20
CA GLU A 35 -5.19 -22.15 1.06
C GLU A 35 -5.63 -21.83 2.49
N GLN A 36 -5.06 -20.77 3.08
CA GLN A 36 -5.22 -20.42 4.49
C GLN A 36 -6.47 -19.57 4.78
N CYS A 37 -7.02 -18.88 3.77
CA CYS A 37 -8.17 -18.00 3.93
C CYS A 37 -9.29 -18.35 2.93
N ALA A 38 -10.33 -19.04 3.43
CA ALA A 38 -11.50 -19.39 2.62
C ALA A 38 -12.20 -18.16 2.00
N ALA A 39 -12.17 -17.03 2.70
CA ALA A 39 -12.75 -15.76 2.26
C ALA A 39 -12.03 -15.10 1.08
N TYR A 40 -10.76 -15.49 0.86
CA TYR A 40 -9.95 -15.00 -0.24
C TYR A 40 -10.19 -15.80 -1.53
N ARG A 41 -10.54 -17.09 -1.45
CA ARG A 41 -10.76 -17.98 -2.61
C ARG A 41 -11.69 -17.40 -3.70
N PRO A 42 -12.81 -16.74 -3.38
CA PRO A 42 -13.70 -16.17 -4.39
C PRO A 42 -13.09 -14.98 -5.15
N VAL A 43 -12.03 -14.37 -4.60
CA VAL A 43 -11.47 -13.08 -5.04
C VAL A 43 -10.09 -13.21 -5.65
N GLY A 44 -9.32 -14.21 -5.22
CA GLY A 44 -7.94 -14.44 -5.67
C GLY A 44 -7.81 -14.59 -7.18
N GLN A 45 -8.88 -15.03 -7.87
CA GLN A 45 -8.89 -15.14 -9.34
C GLN A 45 -8.98 -13.79 -10.07
N TYR A 46 -9.44 -12.73 -9.40
CA TYR A 46 -9.76 -11.44 -10.04
C TYR A 46 -8.83 -10.30 -9.64
N ALA A 47 -8.24 -10.36 -8.44
CA ALA A 47 -7.36 -9.30 -7.94
C ALA A 47 -6.12 -9.91 -7.25
N LYS A 48 -5.00 -9.94 -7.97
CA LYS A 48 -3.73 -10.43 -7.44
C LYS A 48 -3.24 -9.55 -6.29
N PRO A 49 -2.61 -10.12 -5.24
CA PRO A 49 -2.02 -9.35 -4.17
C PRO A 49 -0.93 -8.42 -4.70
N ILE A 50 -0.83 -7.22 -4.14
CA ILE A 50 0.17 -6.21 -4.52
C ILE A 50 1.07 -5.94 -3.33
N TRP A 51 2.37 -6.16 -3.50
CA TRP A 51 3.37 -5.76 -2.51
C TRP A 51 3.41 -4.24 -2.36
N LEU A 52 3.30 -3.75 -1.13
CA LEU A 52 3.49 -2.34 -0.78
C LEU A 52 4.97 -2.07 -0.51
N GLY A 53 5.53 -1.12 -1.27
CA GLY A 53 6.91 -0.67 -1.12
C GLY A 53 7.65 -0.60 -2.44
N SER A 54 8.85 0.00 -2.44
CA SER A 54 9.71 0.04 -3.62
C SER A 54 10.20 -1.37 -3.98
N ALA A 55 10.22 -1.70 -5.28
CA ALA A 55 10.76 -2.95 -5.83
C ALA A 55 12.23 -3.23 -5.45
N THR A 56 12.95 -2.22 -4.95
CA THR A 56 14.34 -2.32 -4.48
C THR A 56 14.49 -2.79 -3.03
N THR A 57 13.38 -2.98 -2.30
CA THR A 57 13.40 -3.35 -0.87
C THR A 57 13.24 -4.84 -0.50
N PRO A 58 12.78 -5.77 -1.38
CA PRO A 58 12.57 -7.18 -0.98
C PRO A 58 13.83 -7.90 -0.51
N SER A 59 15.01 -7.49 -0.99
CA SER A 59 16.28 -8.14 -0.64
C SER A 59 16.79 -7.76 0.76
N CYS A 60 16.35 -6.64 1.34
CA CYS A 60 16.83 -6.15 2.64
C CYS A 60 15.87 -6.39 3.81
N LYS A 61 14.60 -6.72 3.53
CA LYS A 61 13.58 -6.95 4.56
C LYS A 61 13.15 -8.41 4.52
N THR A 62 13.06 -9.04 5.68
CA THR A 62 12.56 -10.42 5.84
C THR A 62 11.04 -10.51 5.75
N THR A 63 10.34 -9.41 6.01
CA THR A 63 8.88 -9.31 5.92
C THR A 63 8.45 -8.02 5.21
N GLY A 64 7.25 -8.06 4.64
CA GLY A 64 6.64 -6.95 3.93
C GLY A 64 5.14 -6.86 4.17
N THR A 65 4.48 -6.08 3.32
CA THR A 65 3.05 -5.86 3.37
C THR A 65 2.47 -6.06 1.99
N VAL A 66 1.37 -6.79 1.90
CA VAL A 66 0.63 -6.98 0.66
C VAL A 66 -0.78 -6.40 0.80
N VAL A 67 -1.28 -5.81 -0.27
CA VAL A 67 -2.67 -5.40 -0.40
C VAL A 67 -3.42 -6.48 -1.13
N SER A 68 -4.57 -6.87 -0.58
CA SER A 68 -5.41 -7.92 -1.14
C SER A 68 -6.89 -7.53 -1.00
N SER A 69 -7.78 -8.22 -1.71
CA SER A 69 -9.22 -7.98 -1.71
C SER A 69 -9.98 -9.20 -1.17
N PHE A 70 -10.87 -8.96 -0.21
CA PHE A 70 -11.68 -9.99 0.45
C PHE A 70 -13.16 -9.72 0.14
N THR A 71 -13.98 -10.76 0.08
CA THR A 71 -15.43 -10.64 -0.17
C THR A 71 -16.28 -10.63 1.10
N ASN A 72 -15.68 -10.99 2.24
CA ASN A 72 -16.34 -10.98 3.53
C ASN A 72 -15.78 -9.85 4.41
N SER A 73 -16.67 -8.98 4.89
CA SER A 73 -16.34 -7.89 5.80
C SER A 73 -15.85 -8.36 7.18
N GLU A 74 -16.23 -9.56 7.63
CA GLU A 74 -15.77 -10.13 8.92
C GLU A 74 -14.33 -10.62 8.82
N ASP A 75 -13.96 -11.29 7.72
CA ASP A 75 -12.58 -11.73 7.50
C ASP A 75 -11.65 -10.54 7.24
N ALA A 76 -12.16 -9.45 6.66
CA ALA A 76 -11.46 -8.18 6.59
C ALA A 76 -11.24 -7.51 7.96
N LYS A 77 -11.94 -7.96 9.01
CA LYS A 77 -11.76 -7.54 10.42
C LYS A 77 -10.96 -8.55 11.24
N SER A 78 -10.67 -9.75 10.70
CA SER A 78 -9.79 -10.69 11.38
C SER A 78 -8.46 -9.98 11.65
N LEU A 79 -7.87 -10.18 12.83
CA LEU A 79 -6.62 -9.48 13.18
C LEU A 79 -5.39 -10.27 12.74
N LEU A 80 -5.52 -11.58 12.53
CA LEU A 80 -4.40 -12.50 12.33
C LEU A 80 -4.71 -13.56 11.27
N ILE A 81 -3.72 -13.86 10.43
CA ILE A 81 -3.68 -15.02 9.54
C ILE A 81 -2.29 -15.64 9.56
N PHE A 82 -2.18 -16.90 9.15
CA PHE A 82 -0.89 -17.56 8.98
C PHE A 82 -0.56 -17.61 7.50
N LEU A 83 0.60 -17.11 7.11
CA LEU A 83 1.13 -17.22 5.74
C LEU A 83 2.59 -17.65 5.81
N PHE A 84 2.94 -18.69 5.05
CA PHE A 84 4.29 -19.24 4.99
C PHE A 84 4.86 -19.62 6.36
N GLY A 85 3.99 -20.05 7.29
CA GLY A 85 4.36 -20.40 8.67
C GLY A 85 4.50 -19.23 9.64
N GLU A 86 4.27 -17.99 9.20
CA GLU A 86 4.37 -16.78 10.04
C GLU A 86 3.01 -16.18 10.35
N VAL A 87 2.90 -15.61 11.56
CA VAL A 87 1.71 -14.86 11.99
C VAL A 87 1.73 -13.49 11.32
N CYS A 88 0.80 -13.28 10.39
CA CYS A 88 0.57 -12.02 9.71
C CYS A 88 -0.64 -11.30 10.31
N THR A 89 -0.66 -9.97 10.23
CA THR A 89 -1.79 -9.16 10.72
C THR A 89 -2.57 -8.57 9.56
N ILE A 90 -3.90 -8.60 9.65
CA ILE A 90 -4.77 -7.96 8.68
C ILE A 90 -5.23 -6.61 9.24
N THR A 91 -5.11 -5.56 8.43
CA THR A 91 -5.67 -4.24 8.73
C THR A 91 -6.45 -3.72 7.53
N ARG A 92 -7.43 -2.85 7.79
CA ARG A 92 -8.19 -2.20 6.71
C ARG A 92 -7.23 -1.38 5.85
N TYR A 93 -7.33 -1.54 4.54
CA TYR A 93 -6.60 -0.68 3.62
C TYR A 93 -7.40 0.60 3.38
N GLU A 94 -6.78 1.74 3.65
CA GLU A 94 -7.31 3.07 3.36
C GLU A 94 -6.48 3.65 2.21
N ASP A 95 -7.15 3.98 1.10
CA ASP A 95 -6.55 4.71 0.00
C ASP A 95 -6.33 6.16 0.46
N CYS A 96 -5.10 6.51 0.80
CA CYS A 96 -4.72 7.88 1.11
C CYS A 96 -4.36 8.62 -0.18
N ALA A 97 -4.90 9.83 -0.35
CA ALA A 97 -4.42 10.71 -1.40
C ALA A 97 -2.92 10.98 -1.22
N PRO A 98 -2.12 11.02 -2.30
CA PRO A 98 -0.70 11.33 -2.19
C PRO A 98 -0.52 12.70 -1.52
N ILE A 99 0.27 12.72 -0.45
CA ILE A 99 0.61 13.96 0.25
C ILE A 99 1.71 14.65 -0.54
N TRP A 100 1.39 15.78 -1.15
CA TRP A 100 2.35 16.64 -1.84
C TRP A 100 2.90 17.68 -0.87
N TYR A 101 4.23 17.73 -0.76
CA TYR A 101 4.93 18.76 -0.01
C TYR A 101 5.58 19.75 -0.98
N CYS A 102 5.53 21.03 -0.65
CA CYS A 102 6.31 22.02 -1.37
C CYS A 102 7.80 21.84 -1.06
N LYS A 103 8.64 21.57 -2.07
CA LYS A 103 10.11 21.44 -1.89
C LYS A 103 10.77 22.69 -1.29
N LYS A 104 10.16 23.87 -1.41
CA LYS A 104 10.73 25.15 -0.93
C LYS A 104 10.37 25.49 0.51
N CYS A 105 9.16 25.16 0.97
CA CYS A 105 8.70 25.55 2.30
C CYS A 105 8.24 24.39 3.20
N GLY A 106 8.22 23.16 2.68
CA GLY A 106 7.82 21.97 3.44
C GLY A 106 6.35 21.90 3.83
N SER A 107 5.52 22.88 3.44
CA SER A 107 4.09 22.90 3.76
C SER A 107 3.31 21.91 2.89
N ILE A 108 2.30 21.30 3.51
CA ILE A 108 1.34 20.37 2.93
C ILE A 108 0.12 21.18 2.46
N HIS A 109 -0.39 20.91 1.26
CA HIS A 109 -1.63 21.49 0.71
C HIS A 109 -1.66 23.01 0.37
N HIS A 110 -0.76 23.49 -0.48
CA HIS A 110 -1.10 24.65 -1.33
C HIS A 110 -0.82 24.34 -2.80
N SER A 111 -1.89 24.29 -3.59
CA SER A 111 -1.80 24.41 -5.04
C SER A 111 -1.43 25.85 -5.34
N THR A 112 -0.32 26.10 -6.04
CA THR A 112 0.00 27.43 -6.57
C THR A 112 -0.99 27.88 -7.64
N VAL A 113 -1.86 26.98 -8.11
CA VAL A 113 -2.69 27.16 -9.30
C VAL A 113 -4.14 27.58 -8.98
N THR A 114 -4.70 27.30 -7.79
CA THR A 114 -6.17 27.38 -7.61
C THR A 114 -6.73 28.27 -6.50
N SER A 115 -5.95 29.04 -5.75
CA SER A 115 -6.53 29.98 -4.79
C SER A 115 -6.00 31.39 -4.93
N ARG A 116 -6.75 32.22 -5.66
CA ARG A 116 -6.60 33.69 -5.61
C ARG A 116 -6.82 34.26 -4.19
N ASN A 117 -7.46 33.50 -3.28
CA ASN A 117 -7.95 34.00 -2.00
C ASN A 117 -7.68 33.11 -0.75
N SER A 118 -6.75 32.14 -0.76
CA SER A 118 -6.39 31.41 0.47
C SER A 118 -4.94 31.63 0.85
N ASP A 119 -4.67 31.65 2.16
CA ASP A 119 -3.39 31.97 2.79
C ASP A 119 -2.19 31.37 2.05
N ARG A 120 -1.44 32.23 1.37
CA ARG A 120 -0.27 31.83 0.57
C ARG A 120 0.92 31.60 1.49
N CYS A 121 1.75 30.62 1.18
CA CYS A 121 3.05 30.46 1.83
C CYS A 121 3.89 31.74 1.60
N LYS A 122 4.31 32.42 2.69
CA LYS A 122 5.12 33.66 2.64
C LYS A 122 6.40 33.55 1.81
N THR A 123 6.93 32.34 1.64
CA THR A 123 8.16 32.06 0.86
C THR A 123 7.87 31.84 -0.63
N CYS A 124 6.70 31.29 -0.98
CA CYS A 124 6.31 30.98 -2.36
C CYS A 124 5.38 32.04 -2.97
N SER A 125 4.86 32.96 -2.17
CA SER A 125 3.89 34.00 -2.54
C SER A 125 4.49 35.22 -3.23
N VAL A 126 5.78 35.20 -3.58
CA VAL A 126 6.38 36.31 -4.34
C VAL A 126 5.85 36.28 -5.78
N PRO A 127 5.36 37.41 -6.33
CA PRO A 127 4.66 37.48 -7.63
C PRO A 127 5.44 36.95 -8.84
N THR A 128 6.75 36.74 -8.69
CA THR A 128 7.66 36.29 -9.74
C THR A 128 7.98 34.80 -9.71
N ALA A 129 7.47 34.05 -8.72
CA ALA A 129 7.78 32.64 -8.56
C ALA A 129 6.58 31.76 -8.93
N ASP A 130 6.16 31.83 -10.20
CA ASP A 130 5.35 30.78 -10.84
C ASP A 130 6.19 29.50 -10.86
N HIS A 131 6.05 28.70 -9.81
CA HIS A 131 6.52 27.33 -9.81
C HIS A 131 5.35 26.46 -9.40
N ASP A 132 5.06 25.50 -10.27
CA ASP A 132 4.08 24.48 -9.99
C ASP A 132 4.72 23.44 -9.08
N THR A 133 3.93 22.87 -8.16
CA THR A 133 4.32 21.67 -7.39
C THR A 133 4.59 20.46 -8.28
N HIS A 134 4.29 20.57 -9.58
CA HIS A 134 4.60 19.60 -10.63
C HIS A 134 5.92 19.84 -11.37
N ASN A 135 6.68 20.91 -11.09
CA ASN A 135 7.98 21.09 -11.73
C ASN A 135 9.02 20.18 -11.07
N HIS A 136 9.27 19.07 -11.76
CA HIS A 136 10.18 17.98 -11.43
C HIS A 136 11.59 18.45 -11.13
#